data_AF-U3THZ5-F1
#
_entry.id   AF-U3THZ5-F1
#
_cell.length_a   1.000
_cell.length_b   1.000
_cell.length_c   1.000
_cell.angle_alpha   90.00
_cell.angle_beta   90.00
_cell.angle_gamma   90.00
#
_symmetry.space_group_name_H-M   'P 1'
#
loop_
_entity.id
_entity.type
_entity.pdbx_description
1 polymer ?
#
loop_
_entity_poly.entity_id
_entity_poly.type
_entity_poly.pdbx_seq_one_letter_code
_entity_poly.pdbx_strand_id
1 'polypeptide(L)'
;MLVLLTILAAALSIPPSKGLWSEDLNISVGVSVADYTCPRSKGFWQHQFSAALGIQGSGFFSLSELDDMLLAINGSSQIFSFDQPSIYDRAAEALAVLKPPYADMEEKVEAQLLALWLNHVSGYADGYEISYDGTVYDASSLIAAVEDALVNGDQDNYVYWKDAAETFNTSFDCGP
;
A
#
# COMPACT_ATOMS: atom_id res chain seq x y z
N MET A 1 -4.96 25.93 -4.83
CA MET A 1 -5.15 24.63 -5.49
C MET A 1 -6.25 24.82 -6.52
N LEU A 2 -5.89 24.85 -7.81
CA LEU A 2 -6.82 25.14 -8.91
C LEU A 2 -7.35 23.81 -9.43
N VAL A 3 -8.65 23.58 -9.35
CA VAL A 3 -9.31 22.36 -9.89
C VAL A 3 -9.82 22.69 -11.28
N LEU A 4 -9.27 22.03 -12.30
CA LEU A 4 -9.79 22.11 -13.66
C LEU A 4 -10.86 21.03 -13.82
N LEU A 5 -12.14 21.40 -13.71
CA LEU A 5 -13.25 20.51 -14.05
C LEU A 5 -13.39 20.45 -15.57
N THR A 6 -13.27 19.25 -16.15
CA THR A 6 -13.63 19.01 -17.54
C THR A 6 -14.93 18.22 -17.56
N ILE A 7 -16.03 18.88 -17.94
CA ILE A 7 -17.36 18.25 -18.03
C ILE A 7 -17.54 17.75 -19.46
N LEU A 8 -17.52 16.43 -19.67
CA LEU A 8 -17.91 15.85 -20.95
C LEU A 8 -19.43 15.61 -20.93
N ALA A 9 -20.20 16.56 -21.49
CA ALA A 9 -21.63 16.38 -21.70
C ALA A 9 -21.85 15.72 -23.07
N ALA A 10 -22.26 14.45 -23.09
CA ALA A 10 -22.77 13.82 -24.30
C ALA A 10 -24.18 14.36 -24.60
N ALA A 11 -24.30 15.27 -25.56
CA ALA A 11 -25.59 15.78 -26.02
C ALA A 11 -26.21 14.82 -27.04
N LEU A 12 -27.12 13.95 -26.60
CA LEU A 12 -28.02 13.22 -27.49
C LEU A 12 -29.24 14.09 -27.79
N SER A 13 -29.33 14.60 -29.03
CA SER A 13 -30.49 15.32 -29.55
C SER A 13 -31.58 14.31 -29.94
N ILE A 14 -32.70 14.30 -29.20
CA ILE A 14 -33.89 13.50 -29.51
C ILE A 14 -35.01 14.48 -29.89
N PRO A 15 -35.67 14.33 -31.06
CA PRO A 15 -36.75 15.22 -31.46
C PRO A 15 -38.01 15.01 -30.60
N PRO A 16 -38.82 16.06 -30.35
CA PRO A 16 -39.94 15.97 -29.44
C PRO A 16 -41.14 15.31 -30.14
N SER A 17 -41.39 14.03 -29.85
CA SER A 17 -42.70 13.42 -30.10
C SER A 17 -43.37 13.06 -28.78
N LYS A 18 -44.64 13.46 -28.71
CA LYS A 18 -45.50 13.57 -27.54
C LYS A 18 -45.57 12.31 -26.67
N GLY A 19 -45.47 12.53 -25.36
CA GLY A 19 -45.99 11.64 -24.32
C GLY A 19 -45.01 10.60 -23.83
N LEU A 20 -44.19 10.95 -22.84
CA LEU A 20 -43.59 10.01 -21.90
C LEU A 20 -43.42 10.74 -20.58
N TRP A 21 -44.28 10.38 -19.64
CA TRP A 21 -44.20 10.78 -18.24
C TRP A 21 -42.99 10.08 -17.64
N SER A 22 -41.95 10.86 -17.32
CA SER A 22 -41.37 10.95 -15.97
C SER A 22 -41.08 9.65 -15.18
N GLU A 23 -40.75 8.50 -15.77
CA GLU A 23 -40.24 7.35 -15.02
C GLU A 23 -39.12 6.70 -15.84
N ASP A 24 -37.98 6.38 -15.21
CA ASP A 24 -36.80 5.69 -15.76
C ASP A 24 -35.65 6.52 -16.37
N LEU A 25 -35.31 7.66 -15.76
CA LEU A 25 -33.98 8.26 -15.96
C LEU A 25 -33.16 8.15 -14.67
N ASN A 26 -32.54 6.98 -14.48
CA ASN A 26 -31.59 6.74 -13.40
C ASN A 26 -30.20 7.22 -13.86
N ILE A 27 -29.86 8.47 -13.59
CA ILE A 27 -28.52 9.00 -13.83
C ILE A 27 -27.64 8.57 -12.65
N SER A 28 -26.92 7.46 -12.79
CA SER A 28 -25.84 7.11 -11.87
C SER A 28 -24.61 7.94 -12.22
N VAL A 29 -24.32 8.96 -11.43
CA VAL A 29 -23.04 9.67 -11.49
C VAL A 29 -22.00 8.80 -10.79
N GLY A 30 -21.24 8.03 -11.57
CA GLY A 30 -20.03 7.39 -11.06
C GLY A 30 -18.98 8.46 -10.79
N VAL A 31 -18.76 8.76 -9.52
CA VAL A 31 -17.57 9.52 -9.11
C VAL A 31 -16.43 8.51 -9.01
N SER A 32 -15.67 8.34 -10.09
CA SER A 32 -14.34 7.75 -9.97
C SER A 32 -13.44 8.83 -9.37
N VAL A 33 -13.26 8.78 -8.06
CA VAL A 33 -12.05 9.39 -7.49
C VAL A 33 -10.90 8.65 -8.15
N ALA A 34 -9.90 9.36 -8.68
CA ALA A 34 -8.69 8.68 -9.12
C ALA A 34 -8.12 7.98 -7.88
N ASP A 35 -8.36 6.67 -7.80
CA ASP A 35 -7.84 5.81 -6.75
C ASP A 35 -6.34 5.77 -6.98
N TYR A 36 -5.61 6.51 -6.16
CA TYR A 36 -4.15 6.43 -6.16
C TYR A 36 -3.74 5.10 -5.50
N THR A 37 -4.04 3.96 -6.13
CA THR A 37 -3.64 2.59 -5.76
C THR A 37 -2.19 2.32 -6.16
N CYS A 38 -1.33 3.27 -5.83
CA CYS A 38 0.11 3.15 -6.04
C CYS A 38 0.75 2.66 -4.76
N PRO A 39 1.61 1.63 -4.82
CA PRO A 39 2.43 1.26 -3.68
C PRO A 39 3.20 2.45 -3.13
N ARG A 40 3.35 2.48 -1.82
CA ARG A 40 4.07 3.50 -1.10
C ARG A 40 5.43 2.96 -0.66
N SER A 41 6.44 3.81 -0.79
CA SER A 41 7.80 3.43 -0.43
C SER A 41 7.93 3.16 1.07
N LYS A 42 8.96 2.40 1.45
CA LYS A 42 9.40 2.27 2.85
C LYS A 42 9.54 3.63 3.55
N GLY A 43 10.07 4.63 2.84
CA GLY A 43 10.24 5.99 3.37
C GLY A 43 8.92 6.68 3.70
N PHE A 44 7.87 6.46 2.90
CA PHE A 44 6.53 6.93 3.20
C PHE A 44 6.00 6.31 4.49
N TRP A 45 6.06 4.99 4.62
CA TRP A 45 5.57 4.28 5.81
C TRP A 45 6.34 4.66 7.07
N GLN A 46 7.66 4.76 6.97
CA GLN A 46 8.51 5.25 8.06
C GLN A 46 8.07 6.63 8.55
N HIS A 47 7.72 7.54 7.62
CA HIS A 47 7.20 8.86 7.95
C HIS A 47 5.83 8.78 8.64
N GLN A 48 4.93 7.89 8.20
CA GLN A 48 3.62 7.71 8.84
C GLN A 48 3.77 7.33 10.32
N PHE A 49 4.57 6.30 10.63
CA PHE A 49 4.81 5.87 12.00
C PHE A 49 5.54 6.95 12.83
N SER A 50 6.53 7.62 12.24
CA SER A 50 7.24 8.72 12.92
C SER A 50 6.30 9.88 13.28
N ALA A 51 5.37 10.23 12.39
CA ALA A 51 4.38 11.27 12.65
C ALA A 51 3.35 10.86 13.69
N ALA A 52 2.84 9.62 13.63
CA ALA A 52 1.88 9.08 14.58
C ALA A 52 2.44 9.00 16.01
N LEU A 53 3.75 8.75 16.16
CA LEU A 53 4.47 8.79 17.43
C LEU A 53 4.85 10.20 17.90
N GLY A 54 4.51 11.25 17.14
CA GLY A 54 4.84 12.64 17.47
C GLY A 54 6.32 13.00 17.29
N ILE A 55 7.09 12.17 16.55
CA ILE A 55 8.52 12.39 16.32
C ILE A 55 8.74 13.39 15.19
N GLN A 56 7.96 13.30 14.10
CA GLN A 56 8.20 14.11 12.89
C GLN A 56 6.93 14.46 12.11
N GLY A 57 6.66 15.77 11.99
CA GLY A 57 5.68 16.31 11.05
C GLY A 57 4.25 15.83 11.27
N SER A 58 3.47 15.78 10.18
CA SER A 58 2.11 15.23 10.16
C SER A 58 2.05 14.05 9.21
N GLY A 59 1.32 13.01 9.61
CA GLY A 59 1.04 11.82 8.81
C GLY A 59 -0.34 11.92 8.16
N PHE A 60 -0.57 11.06 7.16
CA PHE A 60 -1.89 10.83 6.58
C PHE A 60 -2.73 9.91 7.46
N PHE A 61 -2.09 8.91 8.09
CA PHE A 61 -2.76 7.96 8.97
C PHE A 61 -2.64 8.38 10.43
N SER A 62 -3.72 8.16 11.16
CA SER A 62 -3.73 8.19 12.62
C SER A 62 -2.98 6.99 13.19
N LEU A 63 -2.59 7.09 14.46
CA LEU A 63 -1.97 5.97 15.17
C LEU A 63 -2.88 4.74 15.21
N SER A 64 -4.20 4.92 15.35
CA SER A 64 -5.18 3.83 15.34
C SER A 64 -5.24 3.09 14.00
N GLU A 65 -5.24 3.83 12.88
CA GLU A 65 -5.28 3.20 11.55
C GLU A 65 -4.01 2.40 11.26
N LEU A 66 -2.85 2.92 11.67
CA LEU A 66 -1.59 2.18 11.56
C LEU A 66 -1.59 0.91 12.42
N ASP A 67 -2.19 0.97 13.61
CA ASP A 67 -2.31 -0.18 14.50
C ASP A 67 -3.20 -1.28 13.93
N ASP A 68 -4.33 -0.91 13.35
CA ASP A 68 -5.23 -1.86 12.68
C ASP A 68 -4.49 -2.60 11.55
N MET A 69 -3.62 -1.91 10.81
CA MET A 69 -2.74 -2.52 9.81
C MET A 69 -1.73 -3.49 10.44
N LEU A 70 -1.07 -3.10 11.54
CA LEU A 70 -0.13 -3.97 12.25
C LEU A 70 -0.81 -5.23 12.81
N LEU A 71 -2.02 -5.12 13.32
CA LEU A 71 -2.80 -6.26 13.81
C LEU A 71 -3.22 -7.20 12.67
N ALA A 72 -3.55 -6.65 11.49
CA ALA A 72 -3.82 -7.46 10.30
C ALA A 72 -2.57 -8.24 9.84
N ILE A 73 -1.40 -7.58 9.89
CA ILE A 73 -0.11 -8.22 9.60
C ILE A 73 0.21 -9.28 10.65
N ASN A 74 0.02 -9.01 11.94
CA ASN A 74 0.27 -9.96 13.04
C ASN A 74 -0.53 -11.27 12.88
N GLY A 75 -1.75 -11.18 12.33
CA GLY A 75 -2.58 -12.35 12.08
C GLY A 75 -2.20 -13.16 10.83
N SER A 76 -1.30 -12.67 9.98
CA SER A 76 -1.07 -13.19 8.63
C SER A 76 0.40 -13.46 8.30
N SER A 77 1.33 -12.68 8.85
CA SER A 77 2.77 -12.76 8.59
C SER A 77 3.40 -13.87 9.41
N GLN A 78 4.35 -14.59 8.81
CA GLN A 78 5.22 -15.54 9.54
C GLN A 78 6.45 -14.86 10.15
N ILE A 79 6.74 -13.63 9.75
CA ILE A 79 7.95 -12.88 10.14
C ILE A 79 7.64 -11.87 11.24
N PHE A 80 6.52 -11.15 11.14
CA PHE A 80 6.21 -10.07 12.08
C PHE A 80 5.22 -10.50 13.17
N SER A 81 5.62 -10.27 14.43
CA SER A 81 4.79 -10.52 15.61
C SER A 81 4.63 -9.22 16.43
N PHE A 82 3.61 -8.43 16.15
CA PHE A 82 3.34 -7.16 16.86
C PHE A 82 2.49 -7.37 18.11
N ASP A 83 3.02 -8.11 19.09
CA ASP A 83 2.25 -8.54 20.28
C ASP A 83 2.33 -7.59 21.48
N GLN A 84 2.97 -6.43 21.31
CA GLN A 84 3.03 -5.44 22.39
C GLN A 84 1.63 -5.02 22.82
N PRO A 85 1.35 -4.84 24.13
CA PRO A 85 0.00 -4.51 24.60
C PRO A 85 -0.43 -3.09 24.22
N SER A 86 0.53 -2.17 24.10
CA SER A 86 0.29 -0.77 23.78
C SER A 86 0.40 -0.53 22.27
N ILE A 87 -0.55 0.23 21.75
CA ILE A 87 -0.53 0.76 20.38
C ILE A 87 0.75 1.58 20.09
N TYR A 88 1.25 2.33 21.08
CA TYR A 88 2.47 3.11 20.93
C TYR A 88 3.70 2.21 20.81
N ASP A 89 3.73 1.10 21.55
CA ASP A 89 4.85 0.17 21.54
C ASP A 89 4.89 -0.62 20.22
N ARG A 90 3.73 -1.08 19.72
CA ARG A 90 3.63 -1.70 18.38
C ARG A 90 4.06 -0.75 17.27
N ALA A 91 3.63 0.51 17.32
CA ALA A 91 4.07 1.53 16.35
C ALA A 91 5.57 1.83 16.45
N ALA A 92 6.14 1.84 17.65
CA ALA A 92 7.58 2.02 17.85
C ALA A 92 8.39 0.83 17.32
N GLU A 93 7.90 -0.39 17.53
CA GLU A 93 8.47 -1.63 16.98
C GLU A 93 8.45 -1.63 15.45
N ALA A 94 7.30 -1.32 14.83
CA ALA A 94 7.19 -1.19 13.37
C ALA A 94 8.13 -0.11 12.82
N LEU A 95 8.28 1.03 13.51
CA LEU A 95 9.24 2.06 13.12
C LEU A 95 10.69 1.58 13.22
N ALA A 96 11.03 0.76 14.21
CA ALA A 96 12.36 0.18 14.35
C ALA A 96 12.69 -0.77 13.19
N VAL A 97 11.71 -1.58 12.75
CA VAL A 97 11.84 -2.44 11.56
C VAL A 97 11.98 -1.61 10.28
N LEU A 98 11.18 -0.55 10.10
CA LEU A 98 11.27 0.31 8.92
C LEU A 98 12.56 1.15 8.86
N LYS A 99 13.19 1.39 10.00
CA LYS A 99 14.38 2.24 10.14
C LYS A 99 15.41 1.57 11.06
N PRO A 100 16.01 0.44 10.62
CA PRO A 100 16.99 -0.27 11.43
C PRO A 100 18.23 0.62 11.64
N PRO A 101 18.78 0.68 12.88
CA PRO A 101 19.89 1.58 13.22
C PRO A 101 21.22 1.16 12.59
N TYR A 102 21.43 -0.15 12.46
CA TYR A 102 22.42 -0.82 11.64
C TYR A 102 21.62 -1.81 10.81
N ALA A 103 21.95 -1.97 9.53
CA ALA A 103 21.12 -2.78 8.63
C ALA A 103 22.04 -3.78 7.92
N ASP A 104 22.08 -5.00 8.43
CA ASP A 104 22.53 -6.13 7.64
C ASP A 104 21.55 -6.41 6.49
N MET A 105 21.78 -7.46 5.70
CA MET A 105 20.90 -7.69 4.55
C MET A 105 19.52 -8.22 4.98
N GLU A 106 19.45 -8.95 6.10
CA GLU A 106 18.20 -9.49 6.64
C GLU A 106 17.28 -8.34 7.06
N GLU A 107 17.80 -7.43 7.89
CA GLU A 107 17.05 -6.25 8.37
C GLU A 107 16.59 -5.35 7.20
N LYS A 108 17.34 -5.30 6.09
CA LYS A 108 16.91 -4.57 4.88
C LYS A 108 15.77 -5.26 4.14
N VAL A 109 15.80 -6.59 4.05
CA VAL A 109 14.69 -7.37 3.47
C VAL A 109 13.45 -7.18 4.34
N GLU A 110 13.56 -7.35 5.66
CA GLU A 110 12.45 -7.15 6.60
C GLU A 110 11.85 -5.75 6.50
N ALA A 111 12.69 -4.71 6.41
CA ALA A 111 12.20 -3.34 6.28
C ALA A 111 11.42 -3.11 4.98
N GLN A 112 11.82 -3.72 3.86
CA GLN A 112 11.08 -3.66 2.60
C GLN A 112 9.84 -4.54 2.62
N LEU A 113 9.91 -5.71 3.26
CA LEU A 113 8.78 -6.62 3.45
C LEU A 113 7.69 -5.96 4.29
N LEU A 114 8.02 -5.27 5.38
CA LEU A 114 7.03 -4.56 6.18
C LEU A 114 6.34 -3.45 5.37
N ALA A 115 7.10 -2.71 4.56
CA ALA A 115 6.52 -1.72 3.65
C ALA A 115 5.58 -2.35 2.60
N LEU A 116 5.95 -3.53 2.09
CA LEU A 116 5.12 -4.30 1.15
C LEU A 116 3.83 -4.80 1.80
N TRP A 117 3.91 -5.34 3.02
CA TRP A 117 2.76 -5.71 3.82
C TRP A 117 1.82 -4.53 4.08
N LEU A 118 2.37 -3.37 4.46
CA LEU A 118 1.58 -2.16 4.67
C LEU A 118 0.88 -1.71 3.40
N ASN A 119 1.53 -1.80 2.23
CA ASN A 119 0.87 -1.55 0.94
C ASN A 119 -0.27 -2.54 0.67
N HIS A 120 -0.07 -3.81 1.00
CA HIS A 120 -1.09 -4.85 0.82
C HIS A 120 -2.32 -4.62 1.69
N VAL A 121 -2.15 -4.45 3.01
CA VAL A 121 -3.30 -4.33 3.94
C VAL A 121 -4.02 -2.99 3.86
N SER A 122 -3.37 -1.95 3.31
CA SER A 122 -3.99 -0.62 3.10
C SER A 122 -4.67 -0.46 1.73
N GLY A 123 -4.58 -1.45 0.85
CA GLY A 123 -5.11 -1.39 -0.52
C GLY A 123 -4.23 -0.62 -1.51
N TYR A 124 -3.07 -0.10 -1.10
CA TYR A 124 -2.13 0.56 -2.02
C TYR A 124 -1.45 -0.40 -3.01
N ALA A 125 -1.62 -1.71 -2.83
CA ALA A 125 -1.14 -2.73 -3.76
C ALA A 125 -2.23 -3.33 -4.67
N ASP A 126 -3.48 -2.86 -4.56
CA ASP A 126 -4.61 -3.48 -5.25
C ASP A 126 -4.49 -3.32 -6.78
N GLY A 127 -4.49 -4.45 -7.48
CA GLY A 127 -4.36 -4.50 -8.94
C GLY A 127 -2.97 -4.14 -9.46
N TYR A 128 -1.97 -4.04 -8.57
CA TYR A 128 -0.60 -3.68 -8.93
C TYR A 128 0.32 -4.90 -9.00
N GLU A 129 1.12 -4.97 -10.06
CA GLU A 129 2.10 -6.03 -10.30
C GLU A 129 3.44 -5.43 -10.76
N ILE A 130 4.53 -6.15 -10.49
CA ILE A 130 5.84 -5.87 -11.08
C ILE A 130 6.33 -7.07 -11.87
N SER A 131 7.20 -6.80 -12.85
CA SER A 131 8.07 -7.83 -13.43
C SER A 131 9.48 -7.64 -12.90
N TYR A 132 9.98 -8.60 -12.13
CA TYR A 132 11.34 -8.60 -11.59
C TYR A 132 12.09 -9.85 -12.04
N ASP A 133 13.21 -9.66 -12.74
CA ASP A 133 14.02 -10.74 -13.35
C ASP A 133 13.19 -11.75 -14.18
N GLY A 134 12.23 -11.23 -14.96
CA GLY A 134 11.35 -12.04 -15.81
C GLY A 134 10.21 -12.77 -15.09
N THR A 135 10.08 -12.61 -13.77
CA THR A 135 8.95 -13.14 -12.98
C THR A 135 7.97 -12.03 -12.63
N VAL A 136 6.67 -12.28 -12.82
CA VAL A 136 5.61 -11.34 -12.45
C VAL A 136 5.18 -11.61 -11.01
N TYR A 137 5.11 -10.55 -10.22
CA TYR A 137 4.69 -10.60 -8.82
C TYR A 137 3.58 -9.60 -8.54
N ASP A 138 2.50 -10.06 -7.92
CA ASP A 138 1.60 -9.22 -7.13
C ASP A 138 2.12 -9.11 -5.68
N ALA A 139 1.48 -8.29 -4.84
CA ALA A 139 1.92 -8.13 -3.45
C ALA A 139 1.86 -9.45 -2.67
N SER A 140 0.80 -10.25 -2.83
CA SER A 140 0.59 -11.45 -2.02
C SER A 140 1.63 -12.53 -2.31
N SER A 141 1.91 -12.79 -3.59
CA SER A 141 2.92 -13.73 -4.04
C SER A 141 4.33 -13.27 -3.70
N LEU A 142 4.63 -11.98 -3.80
CA LEU A 142 5.93 -11.45 -3.40
C LEU A 142 6.13 -11.54 -1.89
N ILE A 143 5.12 -11.19 -1.08
CA ILE A 143 5.14 -11.36 0.37
C ILE A 143 5.47 -12.81 0.72
N ALA A 144 4.73 -13.77 0.16
CA ALA A 144 4.93 -15.19 0.45
C ALA A 144 6.35 -15.67 0.10
N ALA A 145 6.89 -15.23 -1.05
CA ALA A 145 8.23 -15.62 -1.47
C ALA A 145 9.33 -15.00 -0.58
N VAL A 146 9.18 -13.74 -0.18
CA VAL A 146 10.12 -13.06 0.71
C VAL A 146 10.07 -13.65 2.12
N GLU A 147 8.88 -13.95 2.64
CA GLU A 147 8.71 -14.60 3.94
C GLU A 147 9.32 -16.01 3.95
N ASP A 148 9.11 -16.81 2.90
CA ASP A 148 9.72 -18.14 2.80
C ASP A 148 11.26 -18.07 2.81
N ALA A 149 11.84 -17.10 2.10
CA ALA A 149 13.28 -16.89 2.10
C ALA A 149 13.83 -16.53 3.49
N LEU A 150 13.13 -15.64 4.22
CA LEU A 150 13.49 -15.27 5.60
C LEU A 150 13.33 -16.44 6.58
N VAL A 151 12.21 -17.20 6.49
CA VAL A 151 11.97 -18.38 7.36
C VAL A 151 13.02 -19.46 7.14
N ASN A 152 13.43 -19.70 5.89
CA ASN A 152 14.41 -20.73 5.55
C ASN A 152 15.86 -20.27 5.69
N GLY A 153 16.11 -18.99 6.00
CA GLY A 153 17.46 -18.44 6.16
C GLY A 153 18.27 -18.42 4.86
N ASP A 154 17.61 -18.17 3.72
CA ASP A 154 18.25 -18.14 2.40
C ASP A 154 19.00 -16.83 2.15
N GLN A 155 20.05 -16.62 2.96
CA GLN A 155 20.80 -15.35 3.02
C GLN A 155 21.44 -14.96 1.68
N ASP A 156 21.79 -15.94 0.85
CA ASP A 156 22.37 -15.70 -0.47
C ASP A 156 21.38 -14.96 -1.41
N ASN A 157 20.07 -15.09 -1.16
CA ASN A 157 19.01 -14.47 -1.93
C ASN A 157 18.39 -13.22 -1.28
N TYR A 158 18.84 -12.81 -0.09
CA TYR A 158 18.29 -11.62 0.57
C TYR A 158 18.44 -10.36 -0.27
N VAL A 159 19.54 -10.20 -1.01
CA VAL A 159 19.70 -9.04 -1.92
C VAL A 159 18.60 -9.04 -2.99
N TYR A 160 18.33 -10.19 -3.61
CA TYR A 160 17.29 -10.34 -4.62
C TYR A 160 15.92 -9.98 -4.05
N TRP A 161 15.56 -10.54 -2.89
CA TRP A 161 14.25 -10.31 -2.27
C TRP A 161 14.07 -8.87 -1.79
N LYS A 162 15.12 -8.26 -1.23
CA LYS A 162 15.12 -6.85 -0.86
C LYS A 162 14.92 -5.95 -2.08
N ASP A 163 15.59 -6.23 -3.19
CA ASP A 163 15.49 -5.41 -4.41
C ASP A 163 14.14 -5.61 -5.12
N ALA A 164 13.60 -6.83 -5.12
CA ALA A 164 12.25 -7.12 -5.63
C ALA A 164 11.16 -6.37 -4.84
N ALA A 165 11.21 -6.46 -3.50
CA ALA A 165 10.28 -5.74 -2.63
C ALA A 165 10.44 -4.21 -2.74
N GLU A 166 11.67 -3.71 -2.83
CA GLU A 166 11.91 -2.28 -3.07
C GLU A 166 11.34 -1.83 -4.42
N THR A 167 11.53 -2.61 -5.48
CA THR A 167 10.97 -2.33 -6.80
C THR A 167 9.45 -2.25 -6.75
N PHE A 168 8.79 -3.16 -6.03
CA PHE A 168 7.35 -3.11 -5.81
C PHE A 168 6.94 -1.82 -5.09
N ASN A 169 7.62 -1.49 -3.99
CA ASN A 169 7.28 -0.37 -3.12
C ASN A 169 7.57 1.01 -3.72
N THR A 170 8.42 1.10 -4.75
CA THR A 170 8.91 2.37 -5.31
C THR A 170 8.55 2.60 -6.76
N SER A 171 8.00 1.61 -7.45
CA SER A 171 7.60 1.78 -8.83
C SER A 171 6.34 2.65 -8.92
N PHE A 172 6.40 3.63 -9.81
CA PHE A 172 5.36 4.64 -10.02
C PHE A 172 4.51 4.35 -11.27
N ASP A 173 4.65 3.16 -11.87
CA ASP A 173 3.91 2.73 -13.08
C ASP A 173 2.48 2.25 -12.77
N CYS A 174 1.85 2.81 -11.75
CA CYS A 174 0.43 2.69 -11.48
C CYS A 174 -0.30 3.68 -12.40
N GLY A 175 -0.92 3.16 -13.47
CA GLY A 175 -1.71 3.97 -14.40
C GLY A 175 -2.93 4.61 -13.73
N PRO A 176 -3.44 5.75 -14.25
CA PRO A 176 -4.70 6.34 -13.81
C PRO A 176 -5.92 5.52 -14.24
#